data_AF-A0A9D0QTV6-F1
#
_entry.id   AF-A0A9D0QTV6-F1
#
_cell.length_a   1.000
_cell.length_b   1.000
_cell.length_c   1.000
_cell.angle_alpha   90.00
_cell.angle_beta   90.00
_cell.angle_gamma   90.00
#
_symmetry.space_group_name_H-M   'P 1'
#
loop_
_entity.id
_entity.type
_entity.pdbx_description
1 polymer ?
#
loop_
_entity_poly.entity_id
_entity_poly.type
_entity_poly.pdbx_seq_one_letter_code
_entity_poly.pdbx_strand_id
1 'polypeptide(L)'
;MARKHVSGKVTGEVWRVHETDKEFICFMLENEPVWFRIEYNKNIMPERTNYMAEMLNIAGQKGSGIEVALEYESTGGEKTPLFREVKYIQIRAQQPTVLPDESEVRWRASAAKVDFYRK
;
A
#
# COMPACT_ATOMS: atom_id res chain seq x y z
N MET A 1 -2.84 -7.45 -23.90
CA MET A 1 -3.44 -6.64 -22.82
C MET A 1 -2.35 -5.77 -22.23
N ALA A 2 -2.54 -4.45 -22.18
CA ALA A 2 -1.54 -3.54 -21.61
C ALA A 2 -1.73 -3.46 -20.09
N ARG A 3 -0.64 -3.71 -19.35
CA ARG A 3 -0.61 -3.55 -17.88
C ARG A 3 0.02 -2.21 -17.55
N LYS A 4 -0.64 -1.42 -16.72
CA LYS A 4 -0.08 -0.17 -16.19
C LYS A 4 0.06 -0.32 -14.69
N HIS A 5 1.23 0.03 -14.18
CA HIS A 5 1.48 0.16 -12.75
C HIS A 5 1.29 1.63 -12.36
N VAL A 6 0.56 1.85 -11.28
CA VAL A 6 0.34 3.18 -10.71
C VAL A 6 0.70 3.13 -9.23
N SER A 7 1.52 4.07 -8.77
CA SER A 7 1.91 4.19 -7.38
C SER A 7 1.48 5.52 -6.80
N GLY A 8 0.96 5.52 -5.58
CA GLY A 8 0.54 6.73 -4.89
C GLY A 8 0.18 6.46 -3.43
N LYS A 9 -0.14 7.51 -2.69
CA LYS A 9 -0.72 7.37 -1.34
C LYS A 9 -2.24 7.35 -1.46
N VAL A 10 -2.89 6.52 -0.65
CA VAL A 10 -4.36 6.57 -0.53
C VAL A 10 -4.75 7.91 0.07
N THR A 11 -5.70 8.60 -0.56
CA THR A 11 -6.19 9.90 -0.08
C THR A 11 -7.70 9.90 0.01
N GLY A 12 -8.21 10.65 0.99
CA GLY A 12 -9.65 10.79 1.21
C GLY A 12 -10.26 9.53 1.83
N GLU A 13 -11.54 9.33 1.55
CA GLU A 13 -12.33 8.24 2.13
C GLU A 13 -12.22 6.95 1.32
N VAL A 14 -12.19 5.82 2.02
CA VAL A 14 -12.32 4.48 1.43
C VAL A 14 -13.77 4.04 1.56
N TRP A 15 -14.40 3.74 0.43
CA TRP A 15 -15.82 3.40 0.36
C TRP A 15 -15.97 1.90 0.14
N ARG A 16 -16.88 1.27 0.88
CA ARG A 16 -17.29 -0.10 0.64
C ARG A 16 -18.70 -0.12 0.09
N VAL A 17 -18.88 -0.76 -1.05
CA VAL A 17 -20.18 -0.88 -1.73
C VAL A 17 -20.55 -2.35 -1.79
N HIS A 18 -21.78 -2.68 -1.40
CA HIS A 18 -22.32 -4.03 -1.47
C HIS A 18 -23.41 -4.07 -2.55
N GLU A 19 -23.23 -4.95 -3.53
CA GLU A 19 -24.23 -5.28 -4.54
C GLU A 19 -24.72 -6.73 -4.35
N THR A 20 -25.79 -7.09 -5.06
CA THR A 20 -26.47 -8.37 -4.86
C THR A 20 -25.53 -9.57 -4.97
N ASP A 21 -24.50 -9.53 -5.81
CA ASP A 21 -23.55 -10.64 -6.06
C ASP A 21 -22.07 -10.28 -5.84
N LYS A 22 -21.76 -9.03 -5.48
CA LYS A 22 -20.41 -8.47 -5.47
C LYS A 22 -20.20 -7.48 -4.34
N GLU A 23 -18.96 -7.34 -3.90
CA GLU A 23 -18.53 -6.20 -3.09
C GLU A 23 -17.40 -5.46 -3.77
N PHE A 24 -17.42 -4.14 -3.61
CA PHE A 24 -16.42 -3.24 -4.14
C PHE A 24 -15.80 -2.44 -3.02
N ILE A 25 -14.50 -2.20 -3.16
CA ILE A 25 -13.79 -1.18 -2.39
C ILE A 25 -13.35 -0.10 -3.35
N CYS A 26 -13.76 1.13 -3.08
CA CYS A 26 -13.39 2.30 -3.86
C CYS A 26 -12.45 3.21 -3.07
N PHE A 27 -11.39 3.70 -3.70
CA PHE A 27 -10.42 4.63 -3.09
C PHE A 27 -9.80 5.54 -4.14
N MET A 28 -9.16 6.62 -3.70
CA MET A 28 -8.40 7.54 -4.55
C MET A 28 -6.92 7.56 -4.20
N LEU A 29 -6.09 7.97 -5.16
CA LEU A 29 -4.66 8.19 -4.97
C LEU A 29 -4.33 9.68 -5.12
N GLU A 30 -3.38 10.17 -4.33
CA GLU A 30 -2.96 11.58 -4.29
C GLU A 30 -2.65 12.18 -5.68
N ASN A 31 -2.03 11.38 -6.56
CA ASN A 31 -1.54 11.83 -7.86
C ASN A 31 -2.44 11.41 -9.04
N GLU A 32 -3.59 10.80 -8.76
CA GLU A 32 -4.52 10.34 -9.80
C GLU A 32 -5.95 10.77 -9.43
N PRO A 33 -6.54 11.74 -10.15
CA PRO A 33 -7.88 12.25 -9.86
C PRO A 33 -8.97 11.31 -10.40
N VAL A 34 -8.81 10.00 -10.17
CA VAL A 34 -9.69 8.94 -10.65
C VAL A 34 -9.91 7.94 -9.52
N TRP A 35 -11.13 7.42 -9.42
CA TRP A 35 -11.44 6.37 -8.46
C TRP A 35 -10.89 5.03 -8.92
N PHE A 36 -10.29 4.30 -7.98
CA PHE A 36 -9.84 2.93 -8.13
C PHE A 36 -10.86 2.02 -7.45
N ARG A 37 -11.15 0.87 -8.05
CA ARG A 37 -12.04 -0.15 -7.45
C ARG A 37 -11.40 -1.53 -7.40
N ILE A 38 -11.61 -2.25 -6.31
CA ILE A 38 -11.29 -3.68 -6.18
C ILE A 38 -12.61 -4.44 -6.09
N GLU A 39 -12.81 -5.43 -6.96
CA GLU A 39 -14.01 -6.26 -7.01
C GLU A 39 -13.76 -7.62 -6.33
N TYR A 40 -14.70 -8.05 -5.49
CA TYR A 40 -14.70 -9.35 -4.84
C TYR A 40 -15.98 -10.13 -5.19
N ASN A 41 -15.83 -11.42 -5.51
CA ASN A 41 -16.93 -12.32 -5.87
C ASN A 41 -17.33 -13.27 -4.72
N LYS A 42 -18.62 -13.65 -4.72
CA LYS A 42 -19.48 -14.12 -3.61
C LYS A 42 -19.05 -15.19 -2.61
N ASN A 43 -17.93 -15.88 -2.77
CA ASN A 43 -17.66 -17.05 -1.93
C ASN A 43 -16.67 -16.80 -0.77
N ILE A 44 -16.04 -15.62 -0.69
CA ILE A 44 -14.95 -15.33 0.28
C ILE A 44 -15.04 -13.89 0.84
N MET A 45 -16.23 -13.28 0.76
CA MET A 45 -16.39 -11.82 0.56
C MET A 45 -16.23 -10.91 1.79
N PRO A 46 -16.96 -11.05 2.90
CA PRO A 46 -17.03 -9.95 3.87
C PRO A 46 -15.70 -9.70 4.59
N GLU A 47 -14.99 -10.76 4.95
CA GLU A 47 -13.72 -10.66 5.69
C GLU A 47 -12.61 -10.07 4.84
N ARG A 48 -12.51 -10.47 3.56
CA ARG A 48 -11.49 -9.94 2.64
C ARG A 48 -11.77 -8.48 2.29
N THR A 49 -13.03 -8.13 2.05
CA THR A 49 -13.41 -6.75 1.78
C THR A 49 -13.18 -5.87 3.01
N ASN A 50 -13.56 -6.34 4.20
CA ASN A 50 -13.28 -5.63 5.47
C ASN A 50 -11.79 -5.42 5.69
N TYR A 51 -11.01 -6.50 5.59
CA TYR A 51 -9.56 -6.46 5.78
C TYR A 51 -8.89 -5.47 4.82
N MET A 52 -9.25 -5.50 3.54
CA MET A 52 -8.66 -4.59 2.56
C MET A 52 -9.09 -3.13 2.79
N ALA A 53 -10.34 -2.88 3.16
CA ALA A 53 -10.80 -1.54 3.49
C ALA A 53 -10.07 -0.99 4.71
N GLU A 54 -9.87 -1.80 5.74
CA GLU A 54 -9.08 -1.44 6.93
C GLU A 54 -7.62 -1.14 6.57
N MET A 55 -6.98 -2.01 5.78
CA MET A 55 -5.59 -1.83 5.36
C MET A 55 -5.39 -0.57 4.51
N LEU A 56 -6.34 -0.24 3.63
CA LEU A 56 -6.31 0.98 2.82
C LEU A 56 -6.53 2.24 3.68
N ASN A 57 -7.44 2.19 4.65
CA ASN A 57 -7.63 3.29 5.60
C ASN A 57 -6.36 3.53 6.45
N ILE A 58 -5.75 2.46 6.97
CA ILE A 58 -4.47 2.55 7.69
C ILE A 58 -3.37 3.11 6.78
N ALA A 59 -3.30 2.65 5.53
CA ALA A 59 -2.32 3.15 4.57
C ALA A 59 -2.51 4.65 4.28
N GLY A 60 -3.76 5.11 4.15
CA GLY A 60 -4.10 6.53 3.98
C GLY A 60 -3.70 7.36 5.20
N GLN A 61 -4.06 6.91 6.41
CA GLN A 61 -3.71 7.60 7.67
C GLN A 61 -2.20 7.69 7.91
N LYS A 62 -1.46 6.63 7.59
CA LYS A 62 0.00 6.57 7.76
C LYS A 62 0.77 7.20 6.60
N GLY A 63 0.11 7.65 5.54
CA GLY A 63 0.78 8.11 4.32
C GLY A 63 1.66 7.03 3.68
N SER A 64 1.27 5.77 3.81
CA SER A 64 1.96 4.63 3.21
C SER A 64 1.75 4.61 1.70
N GLY A 65 2.82 4.32 0.96
CA GLY A 65 2.76 4.19 -0.49
C GLY A 65 2.07 2.88 -0.88
N ILE A 66 1.11 2.96 -1.80
CA ILE A 66 0.47 1.80 -2.40
C ILE A 66 0.82 1.73 -3.88
N GLU A 67 0.98 0.51 -4.37
CA GLU A 67 1.17 0.22 -5.79
C GLU A 67 0.01 -0.64 -6.28
N VAL A 68 -0.60 -0.22 -7.38
CA VAL A 68 -1.72 -0.91 -8.00
C VAL A 68 -1.37 -1.28 -9.44
N ALA A 69 -1.68 -2.52 -9.83
CA ALA A 69 -1.62 -2.95 -11.21
C ALA A 69 -3.02 -2.93 -11.81
N LEU A 70 -3.14 -2.20 -12.92
CA LEU A 70 -4.37 -2.06 -13.69
C LEU A 70 -4.27 -2.92 -14.94
N GLU A 71 -5.38 -3.58 -15.29
CA GLU A 71 -5.56 -4.16 -16.61
C GLU A 71 -6.50 -3.26 -17.40
N TYR A 72 -5.99 -2.68 -18.49
CA TYR A 72 -6.83 -1.98 -19.45
C TYR A 72 -7.30 -2.98 -20.49
N GLU A 73 -8.61 -3.17 -20.60
CA GLU A 73 -9.17 -3.63 -21.87
C GLU A 73 -9.00 -2.47 -22.86
N SER A 74 -8.19 -2.70 -23.90
CA SER A 74 -8.08 -1.78 -25.03
C SER A 74 -9.33 -1.93 -25.88
N THR A 75 -10.51 -1.56 -25.37
CA THR A 75 -11.70 -1.45 -26.19
C THR A 75 -11.58 -0.16 -27.00
N GLY A 76 -11.27 -0.33 -28.29
CA GLY A 76 -11.18 0.76 -29.25
C GLY A 76 -12.51 1.51 -29.34
N GLY A 77 -12.65 2.59 -28.58
CA GLY A 77 -13.74 3.56 -28.74
C GLY A 77 -14.64 3.80 -27.52
N GLU A 78 -14.48 3.13 -26.39
CA GLU A 78 -15.40 3.33 -25.25
C GLU A 78 -14.89 4.30 -24.19
N LYS A 79 -15.83 5.10 -23.69
CA LYS A 79 -15.69 6.14 -22.66
C LYS A 79 -14.75 5.67 -21.55
N THR A 80 -13.80 6.52 -21.18
CA THR A 80 -12.91 6.29 -20.04
C THR A 80 -13.76 5.86 -18.84
N PRO A 81 -13.55 4.66 -18.28
CA PRO A 81 -14.42 4.17 -17.22
C PRO A 81 -14.29 5.09 -16.00
N LEU A 82 -15.43 5.38 -15.34
CA LEU A 82 -15.49 6.22 -14.13
C LEU A 82 -14.61 5.67 -13.00
N PHE A 83 -14.36 4.36 -13.03
CA PHE A 83 -13.51 3.62 -12.10
C PHE A 83 -12.43 2.84 -12.83
N ARG A 84 -11.21 2.82 -12.28
CA ARG A 84 -10.12 1.94 -12.72
C ARG A 84 -10.13 0.67 -11.89
N GLU A 85 -10.34 -0.47 -12.54
CA GLU A 85 -10.34 -1.76 -11.85
C GLU A 85 -8.92 -2.20 -11.50
N VAL A 86 -8.73 -2.56 -10.24
CA VAL A 86 -7.46 -2.99 -9.68
C VAL A 86 -7.47 -4.51 -9.62
N LYS A 87 -6.53 -5.14 -10.34
CA LYS A 87 -6.36 -6.60 -10.33
C LYS A 87 -5.37 -7.05 -9.25
N TYR A 88 -4.39 -6.21 -8.97
CA TYR A 88 -3.38 -6.46 -7.96
C TYR A 88 -3.08 -5.17 -7.19
N ILE A 89 -2.95 -5.31 -5.87
CA ILE A 89 -2.56 -4.23 -4.98
C ILE A 89 -1.46 -4.70 -4.04
N GLN A 90 -0.45 -3.86 -3.87
CA GLN A 90 0.61 -4.03 -2.88
C GLN A 90 0.67 -2.78 -2.01
N ILE A 91 0.40 -2.96 -0.72
CA ILE A 91 0.55 -1.91 0.28
C ILE A 91 1.97 -1.99 0.82
N ARG A 92 2.80 -0.98 0.55
CA ARG A 92 4.15 -0.90 1.09
C ARG A 92 4.05 -0.20 2.44
N ALA A 93 4.34 -0.92 3.53
CA ALA A 93 4.52 -0.27 4.81
C ALA A 93 5.63 0.78 4.68
N GLN A 94 5.45 1.97 5.25
CA GLN A 94 6.60 2.84 5.52
C GLN A 94 7.58 2.02 6.34
N GLN A 95 8.81 1.85 5.81
CA GLN A 95 9.90 1.44 6.69
C GLN A 95 9.93 2.45 7.84
N PRO A 96 10.01 2.00 9.11
CA PRO A 96 10.28 2.94 10.17
C PRO A 96 11.55 3.67 9.78
N THR A 97 11.47 4.99 9.62
CA THR A 97 12.67 5.81 9.56
C THR A 97 13.31 5.70 10.94
N VAL A 98 14.11 4.66 11.14
CA VAL A 98 15.06 4.61 12.25
C VAL A 98 16.10 5.65 11.86
N LEU A 99 15.85 6.91 12.23
CA LEU A 99 16.95 7.83 12.41
C LEU A 99 17.83 7.20 13.49
N PRO A 100 19.12 6.93 13.23
CA PRO A 100 20.00 6.63 14.34
C PRO A 100 19.92 7.82 15.30
N ASP A 101 19.48 7.55 16.52
CA ASP A 101 19.59 8.51 17.60
C ASP A 101 21.09 8.75 17.80
N GLU A 102 21.58 9.92 17.35
CA GLU A 102 22.99 10.31 17.47
C GLU A 102 23.46 10.37 18.94
N SER A 103 22.57 10.13 19.92
CA SER A 103 22.94 10.02 21.33
C SER A 103 23.48 8.64 21.75
N GLU A 104 23.39 7.59 20.93
CA GLU A 104 23.93 6.25 21.26
C GLU A 104 25.37 6.01 20.77
N VAL A 105 26.05 7.04 20.24
CA VAL A 105 27.49 6.99 19.88
C VAL A 105 28.32 7.71 20.93
N ARG A 106 28.13 7.43 22.22
CA ARG A 106 29.13 7.70 23.25
C ARG A 106 29.12 6.57 24.27
N TRP A 107 30.32 6.14 24.67
CA TRP A 107 30.64 5.14 25.70
C TRP A 107 30.78 3.68 25.25
N ARG A 108 31.79 3.38 24.44
CA ARG A 108 32.74 2.28 24.72
C ARG A 108 34.15 2.60 24.19
N ALA A 109 34.73 3.71 24.66
CA ALA A 109 36.17 3.84 24.74
C ALA A 109 36.58 3.51 26.18
N SER A 110 36.66 2.23 26.52
CA SER A 110 37.25 1.79 27.78
C SER A 110 38.10 0.56 27.52
N ALA A 111 39.39 0.87 27.34
CA ALA A 111 40.56 0.10 27.75
C ALA A 111 40.43 -1.43 27.73
N ALA A 112 40.98 -2.05 26.69
CA ALA A 112 41.67 -3.32 26.81
C ALA A 112 42.95 -3.28 25.97
N LYS A 113 43.99 -2.62 26.52
CA LYS A 113 45.37 -3.00 26.19
C LYS A 113 45.56 -4.40 26.78
N VAL A 114 45.50 -5.43 25.94
CA VAL A 114 45.93 -6.76 26.31
C VAL A 114 47.40 -6.87 25.92
N ASP A 115 48.28 -6.54 26.87
CA ASP A 115 49.71 -6.87 26.77
C ASP A 115 49.85 -8.38 26.97
N PHE A 116 50.23 -9.09 25.92
CA PHE A 116 50.63 -10.50 26.01
C PHE A 116 52.07 -10.59 26.51
N TYR A 117 52.25 -10.88 27.81
CA TYR A 117 53.48 -11.42 28.37
C TYR A 117 53.36 -12.93 28.58
N ARG A 118 54.16 -13.71 27.84
CA ARG A 118 54.75 -15.03 28.16
C ARG A 118 55.41 -15.56 26.88
N LYS A 119 56.65 -16.01 26.84
CA LYS A 119 57.61 -16.43 27.87
C LYS A 119 59.00 -16.45 27.23
#